data_AF-A0A524Q2U0-F1
#
_entry.id   AF-A0A524Q2U0-F1
#
_cell.length_a   1.000
_cell.length_b   1.000
_cell.length_c   1.000
_cell.angle_alpha   90.00
_cell.angle_beta   90.00
_cell.angle_gamma   90.00
#
_symmetry.space_group_name_H-M   'P 1'
#
loop_
_entity.id
_entity.type
_entity.pdbx_description
1 polymer ?
#
loop_
_entity_poly.entity_id
_entity_poly.type
_entity_poly.pdbx_seq_one_letter_code
_entity_poly.pdbx_strand_id
1 'polypeptide(L)'
;MATKTHQFDWISPAVRLVIALALVLLTYNPSGYSYVHWFRGALAAGSAGPEHYFVAVVLIIGWVIFLRATLLSLGGVGVLLGAAFLGTLMCMGALLAAGMSWSHIRRRMSGRVDVDDVTD
;
A
#
# COMPACT_ATOMS: atom_id res chain seq x y z
N MET A 1 -23.13 16.09 -39.27
CA MET A 1 -22.68 16.15 -37.86
C MET A 1 -22.35 14.73 -37.43
N ALA A 2 -21.07 14.33 -37.50
CA ALA A 2 -20.66 12.96 -37.22
C ALA A 2 -20.40 12.79 -35.72
N THR A 3 -21.25 12.03 -35.04
CA THR A 3 -21.07 11.60 -33.66
C THR A 3 -19.97 10.54 -33.60
N LYS A 4 -18.77 10.92 -33.14
CA LYS A 4 -17.75 9.96 -32.70
C LYS A 4 -18.33 9.18 -31.51
N THR A 5 -18.75 7.94 -31.74
CA THR A 5 -19.06 7.01 -30.66
C THR A 5 -17.75 6.67 -29.96
N HIS A 6 -17.64 7.00 -28.67
CA HIS A 6 -16.52 6.58 -27.83
C HIS A 6 -16.64 5.06 -27.64
N GLN A 7 -16.07 4.30 -28.56
CA GLN A 7 -15.99 2.86 -28.45
C GLN A 7 -15.07 2.55 -27.26
N PHE A 8 -15.60 1.84 -26.28
CA PHE A 8 -14.85 1.49 -25.08
C PHE A 8 -13.71 0.53 -25.48
N ASP A 9 -12.47 1.01 -25.37
CA ASP A 9 -11.28 0.25 -25.69
C ASP A 9 -10.70 -0.39 -24.42
N TRP A 10 -10.70 -1.73 -24.37
CA TRP A 10 -10.17 -2.51 -23.24
C TRP A 10 -8.63 -2.52 -23.19
N ILE A 11 -7.97 -2.15 -24.28
CA ILE A 11 -6.50 -2.17 -24.40
C ILE A 11 -5.90 -1.05 -23.54
N SER A 12 -6.49 0.13 -23.58
CA SER A 12 -6.07 1.31 -22.82
C SER A 12 -5.92 1.07 -21.29
N PRO A 13 -6.94 0.56 -20.56
CA PRO A 13 -6.79 0.23 -19.14
C PRO A 13 -5.86 -0.97 -18.91
N ALA A 14 -5.83 -1.96 -19.80
CA ALA A 14 -4.94 -3.12 -19.66
C ALA A 14 -3.46 -2.74 -19.71
N VAL A 15 -3.07 -1.84 -20.61
CA VAL A 15 -1.68 -1.34 -20.69
C VAL A 15 -1.28 -0.60 -19.41
N ARG A 16 -2.20 0.21 -18.84
CA ARG A 16 -1.96 0.89 -17.56
C ARG A 16 -1.77 -0.11 -16.41
N LEU A 17 -2.53 -1.20 -16.38
CA LEU A 17 -2.40 -2.27 -15.39
C LEU A 17 -1.07 -3.01 -15.53
N VAL A 18 -0.65 -3.33 -16.75
CA VAL A 18 0.65 -3.98 -16.99
C VAL A 18 1.80 -3.07 -16.56
N ILE A 19 1.75 -1.78 -16.89
CA ILE A 19 2.76 -0.80 -16.46
C ILE A 19 2.76 -0.66 -14.94
N ALA A 20 1.59 -0.60 -14.30
CA ALA A 20 1.46 -0.55 -12.86
C ALA A 20 2.08 -1.79 -12.20
N LEU A 21 1.76 -2.98 -12.71
CA LEU A 21 2.30 -4.24 -12.21
C LEU A 21 3.81 -4.29 -12.37
N ALA A 22 4.33 -3.87 -13.53
CA ALA A 22 5.77 -3.80 -13.77
C ALA A 22 6.46 -2.83 -12.80
N LEU A 23 5.90 -1.64 -12.58
CA LEU A 23 6.44 -0.65 -11.65
C LEU A 23 6.44 -1.17 -10.20
N VAL A 24 5.36 -1.84 -9.79
CA VAL A 24 5.25 -2.47 -8.47
C VAL A 24 6.28 -3.58 -8.31
N LEU A 25 6.39 -4.51 -9.28
CA LEU A 25 7.34 -5.61 -9.22
C LEU A 25 8.80 -5.11 -9.27
N LEU A 26 9.07 -4.06 -10.04
CA LEU A 26 10.39 -3.42 -10.08
C LEU A 26 10.75 -2.79 -8.71
N THR A 27 9.76 -2.21 -8.03
CA THR A 27 9.92 -1.62 -6.70
C THR A 27 10.08 -2.70 -5.63
N TYR A 28 9.15 -3.65 -5.58
CA TYR A 28 9.10 -4.70 -4.56
C TYR A 28 8.48 -5.97 -5.13
N ASN A 29 9.30 -7.01 -5.24
CA ASN A 29 8.92 -8.34 -5.69
C ASN A 29 9.33 -9.36 -4.61
N PRO A 30 8.39 -10.16 -4.08
CA PRO A 30 8.66 -11.12 -3.01
C PRO A 30 9.63 -12.26 -3.42
N SER A 31 9.94 -12.42 -4.70
CA SER A 31 10.95 -13.38 -5.19
C SER A 31 12.40 -12.92 -5.01
N GLY A 32 12.66 -11.74 -4.43
CA GLY A 32 14.02 -11.26 -4.13
C GLY A 32 14.67 -10.46 -5.27
N TYR A 33 14.12 -10.51 -6.49
CA TYR A 33 14.58 -9.72 -7.63
C TYR A 33 13.81 -8.39 -7.70
N SER A 34 14.22 -7.40 -6.89
CA SER A 34 13.66 -6.04 -6.92
C SER A 34 14.73 -4.98 -6.64
N TYR A 35 14.45 -3.74 -7.01
CA TYR A 35 15.32 -2.60 -6.68
C TYR A 35 15.58 -2.50 -5.18
N VAL A 36 14.57 -2.76 -4.34
CA VAL A 36 14.72 -2.72 -2.87
C VAL A 36 15.70 -3.78 -2.37
N HIS A 37 15.67 -5.00 -2.92
CA HIS A 37 16.61 -6.04 -2.52
C HIS A 37 18.03 -5.73 -2.98
N TRP A 38 18.18 -5.26 -4.22
CA TRP A 38 19.46 -4.84 -4.78
C TRP A 38 20.08 -3.67 -3.99
N PHE A 39 19.29 -2.63 -3.71
CA PHE A 39 19.72 -1.47 -2.93
C PHE A 39 20.09 -1.82 -1.49
N ARG A 40 19.29 -2.68 -0.82
CA ARG A 40 19.60 -3.15 0.53
C ARG A 40 20.89 -3.98 0.56
N GLY A 41 21.11 -4.82 -0.45
CA GLY A 41 22.34 -5.60 -0.59
C GLY A 41 23.56 -4.69 -0.79
N ALA A 42 23.46 -3.68 -1.66
CA ALA A 42 24.53 -2.72 -1.90
C ALA A 42 24.84 -1.87 -0.68
N LEU A 43 23.83 -1.45 0.08
CA LEU A 43 24.00 -0.70 1.33
C LEU A 43 24.71 -1.55 2.40
N ALA A 44 24.30 -2.82 2.54
CA ALA A 44 24.92 -3.75 3.48
C ALA A 44 26.38 -4.09 3.10
N ALA A 45 26.68 -4.14 1.82
CA ALA A 45 28.04 -4.35 1.29
C ALA A 45 28.89 -3.07 1.21
N GLY A 46 28.34 -1.90 1.57
CA GLY A 46 29.02 -0.60 1.44
C GLY A 46 29.35 -0.19 -0.01
N SER A 47 28.71 -0.82 -1.00
CA SER A 47 28.97 -0.63 -2.44
C SER A 47 27.85 0.15 -3.14
N ALA A 48 27.06 0.92 -2.39
CA ALA A 48 26.01 1.78 -2.94
C ALA A 48 26.64 2.92 -3.78
N GLY A 49 26.82 2.68 -5.07
CA GLY A 49 27.35 3.65 -6.03
C GLY A 49 26.27 4.52 -6.70
N PRO A 50 26.69 5.48 -7.53
CA PRO A 50 25.83 6.39 -8.28
C PRO A 50 24.73 5.69 -9.10
N GLU A 51 25.01 4.48 -9.58
CA GLU A 51 24.08 3.64 -10.34
C GLU A 51 22.81 3.30 -9.55
N HIS A 52 22.93 3.07 -8.24
CA HIS A 52 21.78 2.75 -7.39
C HIS A 52 20.87 3.97 -7.23
N TYR A 53 21.46 5.14 -6.97
CA TYR A 53 20.72 6.40 -6.84
C TYR A 53 20.01 6.80 -8.14
N PHE A 54 20.65 6.56 -9.30
CA PHE A 54 20.03 6.82 -10.60
C PHE A 54 18.76 5.98 -10.80
N VAL A 55 18.84 4.66 -10.55
CA VAL A 55 17.67 3.78 -10.67
C VAL A 55 16.58 4.18 -9.67
N ALA A 56 16.95 4.60 -8.45
CA ALA A 56 16.01 5.15 -7.47
C ALA A 56 15.20 6.31 -8.05
N VAL A 57 15.88 7.28 -8.69
CA VAL A 57 15.25 8.47 -9.26
C VAL A 57 14.32 8.10 -10.42
N VAL A 58 14.75 7.22 -11.32
CA VAL A 58 13.91 6.74 -12.43
C VAL A 58 12.64 6.06 -11.90
N LEU A 59 12.78 5.24 -10.86
CA LEU A 59 11.65 4.56 -10.23
C LEU A 59 10.68 5.55 -9.57
N ILE A 60 11.21 6.58 -8.89
CA ILE A 60 10.41 7.66 -8.30
C ILE A 60 9.66 8.44 -9.38
N ILE A 61 10.29 8.76 -10.51
CA ILE A 61 9.63 9.43 -11.64
C ILE A 61 8.47 8.57 -12.14
N GLY A 62 8.69 7.26 -12.33
CA GLY A 62 7.64 6.31 -12.71
C GLY A 62 6.47 6.30 -11.73
N TRP A 63 6.76 6.26 -10.43
CA TRP A 63 5.75 6.36 -9.36
C TRP A 63 4.97 7.67 -9.39
N VAL A 64 5.65 8.80 -9.55
CA VAL A 64 5.00 10.12 -9.62
C VAL A 64 4.08 10.21 -10.84
N ILE A 65 4.53 9.75 -12.02
CA ILE A 65 3.70 9.73 -13.24
C ILE A 65 2.48 8.84 -13.04
N PHE A 66 2.65 7.62 -12.50
CA PHE A 66 1.56 6.68 -12.30
C PHE A 66 0.52 7.19 -11.30
N LEU A 67 0.98 7.68 -10.14
CA LEU A 67 0.13 8.30 -9.14
C LEU A 67 -0.60 9.51 -9.73
N ARG A 68 0.12 10.43 -10.39
CA ARG A 68 -0.53 11.58 -11.00
C ARG A 68 -1.53 11.17 -12.07
N ALA A 69 -1.22 10.23 -12.95
CA ALA A 69 -2.15 9.78 -13.99
C ALA A 69 -3.43 9.20 -13.38
N THR A 70 -3.32 8.45 -12.29
CA THR A 70 -4.47 7.89 -11.57
C THR A 70 -5.30 8.99 -10.91
N LEU A 71 -4.64 9.90 -10.20
CA LEU A 71 -5.28 11.00 -9.47
C LEU A 71 -5.92 12.04 -10.42
N LEU A 72 -5.29 12.33 -11.57
CA LEU A 72 -5.85 13.23 -12.58
C LEU A 72 -7.03 12.61 -13.31
N SER A 73 -7.04 11.28 -13.49
CA SER A 73 -8.16 10.58 -14.14
C SER A 73 -9.40 10.50 -13.27
N LEU A 74 -9.26 10.59 -11.95
CA LEU A 74 -10.36 10.51 -10.99
C LEU A 74 -10.98 11.88 -10.67
N GLY A 75 -10.29 12.97 -11.02
CA GLY A 75 -10.64 14.33 -10.64
C GLY A 75 -10.42 14.61 -9.14
N GLY A 76 -10.36 15.89 -8.76
CA GLY A 76 -10.10 16.28 -7.36
C GLY A 76 -11.11 15.71 -6.35
N VAL A 77 -12.39 15.61 -6.76
CA VAL A 77 -13.45 14.99 -5.93
C VAL A 77 -13.20 13.51 -5.74
N GLY A 78 -12.80 12.78 -6.78
CA GLY A 78 -12.46 11.36 -6.67
C GLY A 78 -11.26 11.11 -5.76
N VAL A 79 -10.24 11.97 -5.82
CA VAL A 79 -9.08 11.92 -4.91
C VAL A 79 -9.51 12.13 -3.47
N LEU A 80 -10.33 13.16 -3.20
CA LEU A 80 -10.84 13.45 -1.86
C LEU A 80 -11.66 12.29 -1.31
N LEU A 81 -12.58 11.73 -2.12
CA LEU A 81 -13.44 10.62 -1.72
C LEU A 81 -12.62 9.34 -1.45
N GLY A 82 -11.65 9.05 -2.31
CA GLY A 82 -10.74 7.91 -2.13
C GLY A 82 -9.86 8.04 -0.89
N ALA A 83 -9.30 9.22 -0.65
CA ALA A 83 -8.51 9.50 0.56
C ALA A 83 -9.37 9.43 1.82
N ALA A 84 -10.60 9.95 1.78
CA ALA A 84 -11.54 9.84 2.90
C ALA A 84 -11.88 8.37 3.18
N PHE A 85 -12.21 7.59 2.15
CA PHE A 85 -12.51 6.16 2.29
C PHE A 85 -11.35 5.36 2.87
N LEU A 86 -10.14 5.49 2.31
CA LEU A 86 -8.93 4.85 2.82
C LEU A 86 -8.59 5.31 4.24
N GLY A 87 -8.73 6.60 4.52
CA GLY A 87 -8.52 7.19 5.84
C GLY A 87 -9.47 6.62 6.89
N THR A 88 -10.76 6.49 6.56
CA THR A 88 -11.75 5.84 7.45
C THR A 88 -11.42 4.37 7.67
N LEU A 89 -11.01 3.63 6.64
CA LEU A 89 -10.57 2.23 6.79
C LEU A 89 -9.37 2.10 7.72
N MET A 90 -8.34 2.94 7.55
CA MET A 90 -7.17 2.95 8.44
C MET A 90 -7.56 3.31 9.87
N CYS A 91 -8.42 4.31 10.05
CA CYS A 91 -8.90 4.73 11.36
C CYS A 91 -9.67 3.60 12.05
N MET A 92 -10.60 2.96 11.35
CA MET A 92 -11.36 1.82 11.87
C MET A 92 -10.42 0.67 12.26
N GLY A 93 -9.45 0.33 11.41
CA GLY A 93 -8.45 -0.70 11.69
C GLY A 93 -7.61 -0.37 12.92
N ALA A 94 -7.17 0.88 13.07
CA ALA A 94 -6.42 1.35 14.24
C ALA A 94 -7.26 1.29 15.52
N LEU A 95 -8.54 1.71 15.45
CA LEU A 95 -9.48 1.63 16.57
C LEU A 95 -9.71 0.18 17.00
N LEU A 96 -9.88 -0.74 16.06
CA LEU A 96 -10.02 -2.17 16.34
C LEU A 96 -8.73 -2.76 16.89
N ALA A 97 -7.57 -2.41 16.35
CA ALA A 97 -6.27 -2.87 16.86
C ALA A 97 -6.02 -2.37 18.30
N ALA A 98 -6.34 -1.11 18.58
CA ALA A 98 -6.28 -0.55 19.94
C ALA A 98 -7.30 -1.21 20.87
N GLY A 99 -8.53 -1.44 20.40
CA GLY A 99 -9.58 -2.13 21.15
C GLY A 99 -9.23 -3.59 21.47
N MET A 100 -8.65 -4.31 20.51
CA MET A 100 -8.13 -5.67 20.70
C MET A 100 -6.93 -5.68 21.65
N SER A 101 -6.01 -4.72 21.55
CA SER A 101 -4.89 -4.56 22.48
C SER A 101 -5.37 -4.35 23.92
N TRP A 102 -6.36 -3.46 24.12
CA TRP A 102 -6.98 -3.23 25.43
C TRP A 102 -7.76 -4.44 25.96
N SER A 103 -8.42 -5.20 25.07
CA SER A 103 -9.10 -6.46 25.42
C SER A 103 -8.12 -7.51 25.92
N HIS A 104 -6.97 -7.67 25.26
CA HIS A 104 -5.91 -8.59 25.72
C HIS A 104 -5.28 -8.16 27.05
N ILE A 105 -5.11 -6.86 27.29
CA ILE A 105 -4.55 -6.31 28.53
C ILE A 105 -5.55 -6.46 29.70
N ARG A 106 -6.82 -6.12 29.50
CA ARG A 106 -7.87 -6.24 30.53
C ARG A 106 -8.10 -7.69 30.96
N ARG A 107 -8.00 -8.65 30.04
CA ARG A 107 -8.13 -10.09 30.35
C ARG A 107 -7.06 -10.57 31.34
N ARG A 108 -5.88 -9.94 31.36
CA ARG A 108 -4.83 -10.24 32.34
C ARG A 108 -5.07 -9.58 33.70
N MET A 109 -5.82 -8.49 33.75
CA MET A 109 -6.10 -7.74 34.97
C MET A 109 -7.39 -8.16 35.68
N SER A 110 -8.22 -9.02 35.07
CA SER A 110 -9.53 -9.38 35.63
C SER A 110 -9.48 -10.37 36.78
N GLY A 111 -8.29 -10.82 37.20
CA GLY A 111 -8.00 -11.43 38.50
C GLY A 111 -9.15 -12.23 39.09
N ARG A 112 -9.71 -13.18 38.33
CA ARG A 112 -10.70 -14.11 38.87
C ARG A 112 -9.92 -15.09 39.74
N VAL A 113 -9.80 -14.75 41.02
CA VAL A 113 -9.85 -15.75 42.08
C VAL A 113 -11.22 -16.40 41.95
N ASP A 114 -11.18 -17.68 41.63
CA ASP A 114 -12.36 -18.50 41.48
C ASP A 114 -13.20 -18.42 42.76
N VAL A 115 -14.48 -18.10 42.64
CA VAL A 115 -15.42 -18.11 43.78
C VAL A 115 -16.25 -19.42 43.74
N ASP A 116 -15.87 -20.36 42.86
CA ASP A 116 -16.50 -21.68 42.78
C ASP A 116 -15.89 -22.70 43.77
N ASP A 117 -15.02 -22.26 44.69
CA ASP A 117 -14.49 -23.09 45.80
C ASP A 117 -15.50 -23.24 46.97
N VAL A 118 -16.74 -22.74 46.84
CA VAL A 118 -17.75 -22.71 47.92
C VAL A 118 -18.93 -23.64 47.62
N THR A 119 -18.67 -24.94 47.50
CA THR A 119 -19.64 -26.02 47.80
C THR A 119 -18.91 -27.36 47.84
N ASP A 120 -18.37 -27.71 49.00
CA ASP A 120 -18.62 -28.94 49.78
C ASP A 120 -17.73 -29.00 51.03
#